data_AF-A0A6P8YIA6-F1
#
_entry.id   AF-A0A6P8YIA6-F1
#
_cell.length_a   1.000
_cell.length_b   1.000
_cell.length_c   1.000
_cell.angle_alpha   90.00
_cell.angle_beta   90.00
_cell.angle_gamma   90.00
#
_symmetry.space_group_name_H-M   'P 1'
#
loop_
_entity.id
_entity.type
_entity.pdbx_description
1 polymer ?
#
loop_
_entity_poly.entity_id
_entity_poly.type
_entity_poly.pdbx_seq_one_letter_code
_entity_poly.pdbx_strand_id
1 'polypeptide(L)'
;MSKIAIVVVLAVAACLIPDAMSACSSRQLNDLENQLKICSKGIPVQMGDASWRWARETISSMKKDATCDLNNAPTYFQSELRSVPYIGQKYIDRAVTCITNSIQYGICC
;
A
#
# COMPACT_ATOMS: atom_id res chain seq x y z
N MET A 1 32.42 29.34 -41.27
CA MET A 1 32.33 28.97 -39.83
C MET A 1 31.17 29.79 -39.27
N SER A 2 30.09 29.29 -38.69
CA SER A 2 29.78 27.99 -38.09
C SER A 2 28.31 27.66 -38.33
N LYS A 3 28.05 26.40 -38.68
CA LYS A 3 26.73 25.78 -38.57
C LYS A 3 26.54 25.35 -37.10
N ILE A 4 25.29 25.17 -36.70
CA ILE A 4 24.83 24.37 -35.53
C ILE A 4 24.85 25.12 -34.20
N ALA A 5 23.72 25.70 -33.83
CA ALA A 5 23.36 25.95 -32.43
C ALA A 5 21.83 26.12 -32.25
N ILE A 6 21.02 25.24 -32.83
CA ILE A 6 19.57 25.20 -32.53
C ILE A 6 19.13 23.74 -32.39
N VAL A 7 19.70 23.03 -31.41
CA VAL A 7 19.24 21.69 -31.00
C VAL A 7 19.39 21.54 -29.49
N VAL A 8 18.86 22.46 -28.68
CA VAL A 8 18.81 22.26 -27.21
C VAL A 8 17.61 22.96 -26.57
N VAL A 9 16.40 22.84 -27.13
CA VAL A 9 15.18 23.27 -26.41
C VAL A 9 14.00 22.33 -26.70
N LEU A 10 14.24 21.02 -26.67
CA LEU A 10 13.18 20.02 -26.83
C LEU A 10 13.29 18.84 -25.84
N ALA A 11 14.17 18.95 -24.83
CA ALA A 11 14.38 17.90 -23.82
C ALA A 11 13.77 18.22 -22.45
N VAL A 12 13.04 19.33 -22.29
CA VAL A 12 12.45 19.74 -21.01
C VAL A 12 10.94 19.47 -20.95
N ALA A 13 10.35 18.84 -21.98
CA ALA A 13 8.94 18.49 -22.02
C ALA A 13 8.63 17.07 -21.53
N ALA A 14 9.64 16.27 -21.14
CA ALA A 14 9.43 14.89 -20.69
C ALA A 14 9.14 14.73 -19.18
N CYS A 15 9.23 15.81 -18.38
CA CYS A 15 8.90 15.78 -16.95
C CYS A 15 7.45 16.19 -16.62
N LEU A 16 6.61 16.43 -17.63
CA LEU A 16 5.19 16.78 -17.47
C LEU A 16 4.27 15.70 -18.02
N ILE A 17 4.58 14.44 -17.74
CA ILE A 17 3.58 13.37 -17.81
C ILE A 17 2.95 13.33 -16.41
N PRO A 18 1.75 13.90 -16.20
CA PRO A 18 0.98 13.56 -15.03
C PRO A 18 0.61 12.08 -15.17
N ASP A 19 0.95 11.31 -14.14
CA ASP A 19 0.40 9.98 -13.89
C ASP A 19 0.65 8.95 -15.00
N ALA A 20 1.92 8.52 -15.12
CA ALA A 20 2.10 7.08 -15.15
C ALA A 20 1.52 6.57 -13.83
N MET A 21 0.23 6.23 -13.82
CA MET A 21 -0.43 5.50 -12.73
C MET A 21 0.54 4.41 -12.32
N SER A 22 1.22 4.61 -11.19
CA SER A 22 2.43 3.88 -10.87
C SER A 22 2.00 2.51 -10.38
N ALA A 23 1.54 1.63 -11.27
CA ALA A 23 1.01 0.33 -10.91
C ALA A 23 2.02 -0.36 -9.99
N CYS A 24 1.55 -0.80 -8.82
CA CYS A 24 2.43 -1.37 -7.81
C CYS A 24 3.12 -2.57 -8.42
N SER A 25 4.45 -2.64 -8.29
CA SER A 25 5.13 -3.85 -8.73
C SER A 25 4.61 -5.05 -7.94
N SER A 26 4.55 -6.22 -8.57
CA SER A 26 4.13 -7.46 -7.91
C SER A 26 4.95 -7.74 -6.65
N ARG A 27 6.22 -7.29 -6.63
CA ARG A 27 7.09 -7.38 -5.45
C ARG A 27 6.59 -6.52 -4.29
N GLN A 28 6.31 -5.23 -4.54
CA GLN A 28 5.78 -4.33 -3.51
C GLN A 28 4.46 -4.83 -2.92
N LEU A 29 3.57 -5.36 -3.78
CA LEU A 29 2.29 -5.90 -3.33
C LEU A 29 2.47 -7.16 -2.48
N ASN A 30 3.39 -8.05 -2.85
CA ASN A 30 3.69 -9.25 -2.06
C ASN A 30 4.33 -8.89 -0.71
N ASP A 31 5.26 -7.93 -0.69
CA ASP A 31 5.89 -7.46 0.54
C ASP A 31 4.84 -6.83 1.46
N LEU A 32 3.95 -6.00 0.92
CA LEU A 32 2.82 -5.43 1.66
C LEU A 32 1.87 -6.50 2.19
N GLU A 33 1.51 -7.51 1.37
CA GLU A 33 0.65 -8.61 1.79
C GLU A 33 1.25 -9.37 2.98
N ASN A 34 2.56 -9.59 2.98
CA ASN A 34 3.26 -10.23 4.09
C ASN A 34 3.24 -9.35 5.36
N GLN A 35 3.48 -8.06 5.24
CA GLN A 35 3.39 -7.13 6.37
C GLN A 35 1.98 -7.09 6.96
N LEU A 36 0.94 -7.08 6.13
CA LEU A 36 -0.46 -7.10 6.59
C LEU A 36 -0.78 -8.37 7.39
N LYS A 37 -0.28 -9.53 6.97
CA LYS A 37 -0.44 -10.80 7.71
C LYS A 37 0.26 -10.75 9.07
N ILE A 38 1.48 -10.23 9.11
CA ILE A 38 2.25 -10.06 10.35
C ILE A 38 1.51 -9.11 11.30
N CYS A 39 1.09 -7.95 10.80
CA CYS A 39 0.42 -6.92 11.60
C CYS A 39 -0.96 -7.33 12.11
N SER A 40 -1.64 -8.27 11.45
CA SER A 40 -2.90 -8.86 11.91
C SER A 40 -2.73 -10.10 12.79
N LYS A 41 -1.49 -10.55 13.04
CA LYS A 41 -1.23 -11.72 13.86
C LYS A 41 -1.71 -11.49 15.30
N GLY A 42 -2.54 -12.41 15.79
CA GLY A 42 -3.07 -12.35 17.15
C GLY A 42 -4.29 -11.43 17.33
N ILE A 43 -4.88 -10.93 16.24
CA ILE A 43 -6.24 -10.39 16.30
C ILE A 43 -7.20 -11.58 16.52
N PRO A 44 -7.97 -11.59 17.62
CA PRO A 44 -8.87 -12.70 17.91
C PRO A 44 -10.05 -12.67 16.94
N VAL A 45 -10.21 -13.73 16.16
CA VAL A 45 -11.34 -13.94 15.27
C VAL A 45 -11.98 -15.29 15.53
N GLN A 46 -13.30 -15.34 15.43
CA GLN A 46 -14.06 -16.59 15.58
C GLN A 46 -13.88 -17.53 14.37
N MET A 47 -13.47 -17.00 13.21
CA MET A 47 -13.30 -17.75 11.96
C MET A 47 -11.81 -17.90 11.59
N GLY A 48 -11.08 -18.80 12.25
CA GLY A 48 -9.76 -19.27 11.80
C GLY A 48 -8.71 -18.17 11.54
N ASP A 49 -7.74 -18.44 10.67
CA ASP A 49 -6.68 -17.48 10.32
C ASP A 49 -7.19 -16.39 9.35
N ALA A 50 -7.78 -15.33 9.89
CA ALA A 50 -8.30 -14.21 9.11
C ALA A 50 -7.21 -13.25 8.59
N SER A 51 -5.95 -13.42 9.03
CA SER A 51 -4.83 -12.54 8.65
C SER A 51 -4.65 -12.46 7.13
N TRP A 52 -4.75 -13.62 6.47
CA TRP A 52 -4.64 -13.74 5.03
C TRP A 52 -5.80 -13.09 4.28
N ARG A 53 -7.03 -13.17 4.83
CA ARG A 53 -8.21 -12.55 4.22
C ARG A 53 -8.05 -11.03 4.23
N TRP A 54 -7.75 -10.42 5.37
CA TRP A 54 -7.60 -8.96 5.43
C TRP A 54 -6.47 -8.46 4.54
N ALA A 55 -5.35 -9.19 4.49
CA ALA A 55 -4.26 -8.85 3.59
C ALA A 55 -4.71 -8.83 2.13
N ARG A 56 -5.42 -9.87 1.68
CA ARG A 56 -5.93 -9.96 0.30
C ARG A 56 -6.95 -8.87 -0.02
N GLU A 57 -7.92 -8.63 0.86
CA GLU A 57 -8.96 -7.62 0.61
C GLU A 57 -8.35 -6.20 0.58
N THR A 58 -7.39 -5.92 1.45
CA THR A 58 -6.63 -4.66 1.42
C THR A 58 -5.94 -4.46 0.08
N ILE A 59 -5.19 -5.47 -0.40
CA ILE A 59 -4.51 -5.43 -1.71
C ILE A 59 -5.53 -5.27 -2.85
N SER A 60 -6.68 -5.94 -2.76
CA SER A 60 -7.77 -5.83 -3.75
C SER A 60 -8.32 -4.41 -3.82
N SER A 61 -8.59 -3.80 -2.66
CA SER A 61 -9.08 -2.41 -2.56
C SER A 61 -8.06 -1.41 -3.11
N MET A 62 -6.78 -1.58 -2.81
CA MET A 62 -5.72 -0.73 -3.36
C MET A 62 -5.59 -0.83 -4.88
N LYS A 63 -5.76 -2.03 -5.45
CA LYS A 63 -5.75 -2.22 -6.91
C LYS A 63 -6.92 -1.53 -7.60
N LYS A 64 -8.08 -1.43 -6.93
CA LYS A 64 -9.29 -0.78 -7.48
C LYS A 64 -9.16 0.74 -7.53
N ASP A 65 -8.52 1.35 -6.54
CA ASP A 65 -8.37 2.81 -6.47
C ASP A 65 -7.30 3.36 -7.43
N ALA A 66 -6.61 2.48 -8.16
CA ALA A 66 -5.76 2.75 -9.33
C ALA A 66 -4.58 3.73 -9.11
N THR A 67 -4.42 4.28 -7.91
CA THR A 67 -3.36 5.22 -7.51
C THR A 67 -2.09 4.53 -7.03
N CYS A 68 -2.13 3.23 -6.69
CA CYS A 68 -1.02 2.48 -6.09
C CYS A 68 -0.22 3.33 -5.07
N ASP A 69 -0.94 4.00 -4.18
CA ASP A 69 -0.30 4.67 -3.07
C ASP A 69 -0.21 3.70 -1.90
N LEU A 70 0.99 3.19 -1.62
CA LEU A 70 1.22 2.32 -0.46
C LEU A 70 0.85 3.01 0.86
N ASN A 71 0.90 4.35 0.92
CA ASN A 71 0.51 5.11 2.10
C ASN A 71 -0.99 5.02 2.40
N ASN A 72 -1.81 4.59 1.43
CA ASN A 72 -3.24 4.34 1.64
C ASN A 72 -3.52 2.94 2.19
N ALA A 73 -2.55 2.02 2.18
CA ALA A 73 -2.71 0.66 2.70
C ALA A 73 -3.24 0.60 4.15
N PRO A 74 -2.76 1.44 5.10
CA PRO A 74 -3.30 1.46 6.47
C PRO A 74 -4.80 1.80 6.52
N THR A 75 -5.27 2.70 5.63
CA THR A 75 -6.67 3.11 5.55
C THR A 75 -7.56 1.96 5.07
N TYR A 76 -7.20 1.29 3.98
CA TYR A 76 -7.96 0.13 3.50
C TYR A 76 -7.93 -1.00 4.53
N PHE A 77 -6.76 -1.28 5.12
CA PHE A 77 -6.62 -2.31 6.13
C PHE A 77 -7.48 -2.03 7.37
N GLN A 78 -7.53 -0.79 7.83
CA GLN A 78 -8.43 -0.38 8.92
C GLN A 78 -9.89 -0.62 8.55
N SER A 79 -10.30 -0.30 7.33
CA SER A 79 -11.66 -0.55 6.84
C SER A 79 -11.99 -2.05 6.84
N GLU A 80 -11.08 -2.89 6.34
CA GLU A 80 -11.26 -4.34 6.31
C GLU A 80 -11.40 -4.93 7.72
N LEU A 81 -10.59 -4.47 8.68
CA LEU A 81 -10.69 -4.88 10.07
C LEU A 81 -12.02 -4.44 10.71
N ARG A 82 -12.46 -3.21 10.45
CA ARG A 82 -13.73 -2.68 10.96
C ARG A 82 -14.96 -3.35 10.37
N SER A 83 -14.84 -3.96 9.17
CA SER A 83 -15.93 -4.71 8.55
C SER A 83 -16.31 -5.98 9.32
N VAL A 84 -15.41 -6.48 10.17
CA VAL A 84 -15.64 -7.68 10.98
C VAL A 84 -16.23 -7.27 12.32
N PRO A 85 -17.46 -7.71 12.64
CA PRO A 85 -18.04 -7.45 13.94
C PRO A 85 -17.18 -8.11 15.03
N TYR A 86 -17.08 -7.47 16.20
CA TYR A 86 -16.39 -7.98 17.40
C TYR A 86 -14.86 -7.85 17.45
N ILE A 87 -14.19 -7.28 16.44
CA ILE A 87 -12.78 -6.90 16.61
C ILE A 87 -12.72 -5.68 17.53
N GLY A 88 -12.09 -5.84 18.70
CA GLY A 88 -11.90 -4.73 19.63
C GLY A 88 -11.00 -3.65 19.04
N GLN A 89 -11.35 -2.37 19.24
CA GLN A 89 -10.63 -1.21 18.68
C GLN A 89 -9.11 -1.25 18.97
N LYS A 90 -8.71 -1.71 20.15
CA LYS A 90 -7.28 -1.89 20.52
C LYS A 90 -6.49 -2.77 19.55
N TYR A 91 -7.12 -3.78 18.95
CA TYR A 91 -6.49 -4.69 17.99
C TYR A 91 -6.36 -4.02 16.63
N ILE A 92 -7.37 -3.24 16.23
CA ILE A 92 -7.37 -2.45 15.00
C ILE A 92 -6.26 -1.41 15.09
N ASP A 93 -6.20 -0.63 16.17
CA ASP A 93 -5.19 0.42 16.35
C ASP A 93 -3.77 -0.16 16.33
N ARG A 94 -3.55 -1.28 17.03
CA ARG A 94 -2.26 -1.98 17.00
C ARG A 94 -1.87 -2.42 15.59
N ALA A 95 -2.78 -3.05 14.86
CA ALA A 95 -2.51 -3.55 13.52
C ALA A 95 -2.28 -2.42 12.50
N VAL A 96 -3.06 -1.35 12.60
CA VAL A 96 -2.92 -0.14 11.77
C VAL A 96 -1.61 0.60 12.08
N THR A 97 -1.25 0.71 13.36
CA THR A 97 0.04 1.30 13.78
C THR A 97 1.21 0.47 13.25
N CYS A 98 1.12 -0.86 13.36
CA CYS A 98 2.12 -1.78 12.82
C CYS A 98 2.34 -1.54 11.32
N ILE A 99 1.28 -1.56 10.51
CA ILE A 99 1.44 -1.40 9.05
C ILE A 99 1.90 0.01 8.67
N THR A 100 1.45 1.04 9.39
CA THR A 100 1.90 2.42 9.19
C THR A 100 3.40 2.54 9.42
N ASN A 101 3.90 1.96 10.52
CA ASN A 101 5.33 1.96 10.83
C ASN A 101 6.13 1.14 9.81
N SER A 102 5.60 0.01 9.34
CA SER A 102 6.26 -0.81 8.31
C SER A 102 6.42 -0.07 6.99
N ILE A 103 5.43 0.72 6.58
CA ILE A 103 5.48 1.53 5.36
C ILE A 103 6.40 2.73 5.54
N GLN A 104 6.30 3.45 6.66
CA GLN A 104 7.06 4.69 6.89
C GLN A 104 8.55 4.43 7.17
N TYR A 105 8.87 3.38 7.91
CA TYR A 105 10.23 3.15 8.43
C TYR A 105 10.88 1.87 7.88
N GLY A 106 10.17 1.09 7.05
CA GLY A 106 10.66 -0.21 6.59
C GLY A 106 10.78 -1.26 7.70
N ILE A 107 10.15 -1.03 8.85
CA ILE A 107 10.24 -1.91 10.02
C ILE A 107 9.27 -3.08 9.84
N CYS A 108 9.80 -4.29 9.60
CA CYS A 108 9.02 -5.51 9.76
C CYS A 108 8.77 -5.76 11.26
N CYS A 109 7.50 -5.92 11.64
CA CYS A 109 7.11 -6.34 12.99
C CYS A 109 7.24 -7.85 13.21
#